data_AF-A0A367ISN0-F1
#
_entry.id   AF-A0A367ISN0-F1
#
_cell.length_a   1.000
_cell.length_b   1.000
_cell.length_c   1.000
_cell.angle_alpha   90.00
_cell.angle_beta   90.00
_cell.angle_gamma   90.00
#
_symmetry.space_group_name_H-M   'P 1'
#
loop_
_entity.id
_entity.type
_entity.pdbx_description
1 polymer ?
#
loop_
_entity_poly.entity_id
_entity_poly.type
_entity_poly.pdbx_seq_one_letter_code
_entity_poly.pdbx_strand_id
1 'polypeptide(L)'
;MTPLDSSQFGTFLSIPNRLSREDLKSAKVLGQVDRKFIAIKLDDKSILMMDQHAADERIKLESMMKSDIISRKTVILEPCIPFDLNSAAEYELMTSDRILEYLKIWGIHLVTTKTMPIASSASDDTIILSSSHYFSSTPNTKTYYRVYVTRLPELIADRCITNHALIKTIIRDYVYWIVEQHYNPAIVKTNCPKGMVDILKSKACRNAIMFNDPLSLEQCQDIVDNLSKSSFPFQCAHGRPSVIPLSLSLQPTVIQRTIHWDKFKL
;
A
#
# COMPACT_ATOMS: atom_id res chain seq x y z
N MET A 1 21.52 -48.81 -13.16
CA MET A 1 20.84 -47.91 -12.20
C MET A 1 19.82 -47.11 -12.99
N THR A 2 18.58 -47.57 -12.95
CA THR A 2 17.42 -46.98 -13.63
C THR A 2 16.97 -45.71 -12.91
N PRO A 3 16.52 -44.66 -13.63
CA PRO A 3 16.06 -43.42 -13.00
C PRO A 3 14.74 -43.67 -12.27
N LEU A 4 14.62 -43.09 -11.07
CA LEU A 4 13.42 -43.12 -10.26
C LEU A 4 12.25 -42.44 -11.01
N ASP A 5 11.13 -43.17 -11.03
CA ASP A 5 9.86 -42.78 -11.60
C ASP A 5 9.30 -41.55 -10.88
N SER A 6 8.92 -40.53 -11.65
CA SER A 6 8.42 -39.23 -11.18
C SER A 6 6.91 -39.24 -10.89
N SER A 7 6.30 -40.42 -10.82
CA SER A 7 4.87 -40.64 -10.67
C SER A 7 4.31 -40.44 -9.25
N GLN A 8 5.10 -39.94 -8.27
CA GLN A 8 4.67 -39.78 -6.87
C GLN A 8 4.67 -38.36 -6.30
N PHE A 9 4.87 -37.32 -7.11
CA PHE A 9 4.52 -35.97 -6.69
C PHE A 9 3.09 -35.67 -7.12
N GLY A 10 2.19 -35.68 -6.13
CA GLY A 10 0.78 -35.37 -6.29
C GLY A 10 0.59 -34.17 -7.21
N THR A 11 -0.23 -34.39 -8.23
CA THR A 11 -0.63 -33.43 -9.24
C THR A 11 -1.15 -32.18 -8.54
N PHE A 12 -0.31 -31.14 -8.44
CA PHE A 12 -0.80 -29.79 -8.22
C PHE A 12 -1.86 -29.55 -9.29
N LEU A 13 -3.11 -29.37 -8.85
CA LEU A 13 -4.27 -29.07 -9.69
C LEU A 13 -3.83 -28.14 -10.83
N SER A 14 -3.76 -28.69 -12.04
CA SER A 14 -3.64 -27.90 -13.26
C SER A 14 -4.93 -27.10 -13.37
N ILE A 15 -4.92 -25.85 -12.91
CA ILE A 15 -6.07 -24.95 -13.00
C ILE A 15 -6.35 -24.73 -14.48
N PRO A 16 -7.43 -25.31 -15.05
CA PRO A 16 -7.80 -25.01 -16.42
C PRO A 16 -8.37 -23.60 -16.42
N ASN A 17 -7.89 -22.74 -17.31
CA ASN A 17 -8.33 -21.36 -17.55
C ASN A 17 -7.78 -20.31 -16.57
N ARG A 18 -6.81 -19.53 -17.07
CA ARG A 18 -6.37 -18.28 -16.45
C ARG A 18 -7.50 -17.26 -16.57
N LEU A 19 -8.10 -16.89 -15.44
CA LEU A 19 -9.16 -15.87 -15.38
C LEU A 19 -8.64 -14.52 -15.93
N SER A 20 -9.38 -13.94 -16.85
CA SER A 20 -9.12 -12.65 -17.48
C SER A 20 -10.04 -11.56 -16.93
N ARG A 21 -9.66 -10.29 -17.08
CA ARG A 21 -10.50 -9.17 -16.60
C ARG A 21 -11.79 -9.07 -17.40
N GLU A 22 -11.73 -9.47 -18.66
CA GLU A 22 -12.83 -9.55 -19.58
C GLU A 22 -13.87 -10.56 -19.10
N ASP A 23 -13.45 -11.67 -18.48
CA ASP A 23 -14.37 -12.67 -17.90
C ASP A 23 -15.23 -12.04 -16.79
N LEU A 24 -14.64 -11.18 -15.94
CA LEU A 24 -15.38 -10.49 -14.89
C LEU A 24 -16.41 -9.48 -15.45
N LYS A 25 -16.17 -8.89 -16.62
CA LYS A 25 -17.09 -7.91 -17.23
C LYS A 25 -18.39 -8.55 -17.71
N SER A 26 -18.32 -9.80 -18.20
CA SER A 26 -19.49 -10.56 -18.64
C SER A 26 -20.12 -11.40 -17.53
N ALA A 27 -19.60 -11.29 -16.31
CA ALA A 27 -19.98 -12.19 -15.23
C ALA A 27 -21.35 -11.85 -14.64
N LYS A 28 -22.16 -12.89 -14.40
CA LYS A 28 -23.46 -12.76 -13.74
C LYS A 28 -23.30 -12.95 -12.25
N VAL A 29 -23.67 -11.95 -11.46
CA VAL A 29 -23.77 -12.10 -10.01
C VAL A 29 -24.95 -13.01 -9.65
N LEU A 30 -24.69 -14.03 -8.84
CA LEU A 30 -25.70 -14.94 -8.30
C LEU A 30 -26.27 -14.42 -6.98
N GLY A 31 -25.45 -13.73 -6.19
CA GLY A 31 -25.84 -13.12 -4.92
C GLY A 31 -24.72 -13.18 -3.90
N GLN A 32 -25.03 -12.65 -2.71
CA GLN A 32 -24.14 -12.68 -1.56
C GLN A 32 -24.21 -14.04 -0.85
N VAL A 33 -23.07 -14.56 -0.40
CA VAL A 33 -22.93 -15.81 0.34
C VAL A 33 -22.30 -15.53 1.71
N ASP A 34 -22.95 -16.02 2.77
CA ASP A 34 -22.54 -15.88 4.17
C ASP A 34 -22.21 -14.42 4.60
N ARG A 35 -22.76 -13.44 3.89
CA ARG A 35 -22.47 -12.00 4.06
C ARG A 35 -20.97 -11.65 4.05
N LYS A 36 -20.18 -12.46 3.36
CA LYS A 36 -18.71 -12.32 3.26
C LYS A 36 -18.23 -12.37 1.82
N PHE A 37 -18.96 -13.09 1.00
CA PHE A 37 -18.55 -13.38 -0.36
C PHE A 37 -19.64 -13.03 -1.37
N ILE A 38 -19.23 -12.81 -2.61
CA ILE A 38 -20.10 -12.63 -3.76
C ILE A 38 -19.89 -13.84 -4.67
N ALA A 39 -20.97 -14.58 -4.92
CA ALA A 39 -20.96 -15.70 -5.86
C ALA A 39 -21.22 -15.20 -7.27
N ILE A 40 -20.38 -15.61 -8.20
CA ILE A 40 -20.34 -15.10 -9.57
C ILE A 40 -20.32 -16.27 -10.54
N LYS A 41 -21.14 -16.20 -11.59
CA LYS A 41 -21.17 -17.17 -12.69
C LYS A 41 -20.55 -16.54 -13.94
N LEU A 42 -19.51 -17.16 -14.50
CA LEU A 42 -18.90 -16.70 -15.76
C LEU A 42 -19.59 -17.29 -16.99
N ASP A 43 -19.87 -18.60 -16.93
CA ASP A 43 -20.53 -19.40 -17.96
C ASP A 43 -21.34 -20.52 -17.28
N ASP A 44 -21.91 -21.46 -18.03
CA ASP A 44 -22.72 -22.55 -17.47
C ASP A 44 -21.99 -23.51 -16.54
N LYS A 45 -20.66 -23.45 -16.44
CA LYS A 45 -19.87 -24.42 -15.69
C LYS A 45 -18.87 -23.80 -14.72
N SER A 46 -18.76 -22.48 -14.68
CA SER A 46 -17.73 -21.77 -13.92
C SER A 46 -18.35 -20.86 -12.88
N ILE A 47 -18.09 -21.19 -11.62
CA ILE A 47 -18.52 -20.41 -10.45
C ILE A 47 -17.28 -19.90 -9.74
N LEU A 48 -17.25 -18.59 -9.51
CA LEU A 48 -16.24 -17.91 -8.72
C LEU A 48 -16.85 -17.45 -7.40
N MET A 49 -16.01 -17.42 -6.37
CA MET A 49 -16.30 -16.79 -5.09
C MET A 49 -15.36 -15.61 -4.90
N MET A 50 -15.91 -14.43 -4.72
CA MET A 50 -15.17 -13.19 -4.51
C MET A 50 -15.30 -12.75 -3.06
N ASP A 51 -14.18 -12.46 -2.40
CA ASP A 51 -14.18 -11.83 -1.07
C ASP A 51 -14.65 -10.37 -1.21
N GLN A 52 -15.78 -10.04 -0.60
CA GLN A 52 -16.41 -8.73 -0.76
C GLN A 52 -15.55 -7.59 -0.20
N HIS A 53 -14.87 -7.84 0.92
CA HIS A 53 -14.02 -6.86 1.57
C HIS A 53 -12.76 -6.62 0.76
N ALA A 54 -12.09 -7.72 0.36
CA ALA A 54 -10.85 -7.65 -0.41
C ALA A 54 -11.05 -7.00 -1.79
N ALA A 55 -12.18 -7.27 -2.45
CA ALA A 55 -12.54 -6.65 -3.72
C ALA A 55 -12.77 -5.15 -3.57
N ASP A 56 -13.59 -4.73 -2.62
CA ASP A 56 -13.91 -3.32 -2.41
C ASP A 56 -12.68 -2.51 -1.91
N GLU A 57 -11.85 -3.10 -1.05
CA GLU A 57 -10.55 -2.53 -0.66
C GLU A 57 -9.66 -2.26 -1.90
N ARG A 58 -9.59 -3.21 -2.84
CA ARG A 58 -8.81 -3.06 -4.07
C ARG A 58 -9.35 -1.93 -4.95
N ILE A 59 -10.66 -1.88 -5.15
CA ILE A 59 -11.32 -0.82 -5.94
C ILE A 59 -10.99 0.54 -5.35
N LYS A 60 -11.15 0.70 -4.03
CA LYS A 60 -10.90 1.96 -3.32
C LYS A 60 -9.43 2.37 -3.38
N LEU A 61 -8.51 1.43 -3.19
CA LEU A 61 -7.07 1.71 -3.30
C LEU A 61 -6.69 2.22 -4.69
N GLU A 62 -7.10 1.52 -5.74
CA GLU A 62 -6.76 1.93 -7.11
C GLU A 62 -7.42 3.25 -7.52
N SER A 63 -8.65 3.50 -7.04
CA SER A 63 -9.32 4.78 -7.23
C SER A 63 -8.55 5.94 -6.58
N MET A 64 -8.10 5.77 -5.34
CA MET A 64 -7.28 6.77 -4.64
C MET A 64 -5.92 7.00 -5.33
N MET A 65 -5.27 5.93 -5.77
CA MET A 65 -4.01 6.03 -6.52
C MET A 65 -4.19 6.82 -7.83
N LYS A 66 -5.26 6.55 -8.58
CA LYS A 66 -5.56 7.28 -9.83
C LYS A 66 -5.96 8.74 -9.58
N SER A 67 -6.76 9.00 -8.55
CA SER A 67 -7.39 10.30 -8.33
C SER A 67 -6.52 11.32 -7.60
N ASP A 68 -5.52 10.90 -6.82
CA ASP A 68 -4.71 11.80 -5.99
C ASP A 68 -3.23 11.77 -6.37
N ILE A 69 -2.65 10.56 -6.43
CA ILE A 69 -1.23 10.40 -6.74
C ILE A 69 -0.94 10.77 -8.20
N ILE A 70 -1.73 10.27 -9.14
CA ILE A 70 -1.55 10.58 -10.57
C ILE A 70 -2.00 12.02 -10.88
N SER A 71 -3.04 12.52 -10.21
CA SER A 71 -3.53 13.90 -10.42
C SER A 71 -2.69 14.97 -9.71
N ARG A 72 -1.80 14.57 -8.80
CA ARG A 72 -0.87 15.41 -8.03
C ARG A 72 -1.57 16.52 -7.23
N LYS A 73 -2.73 16.22 -6.65
CA LYS A 73 -3.38 17.15 -5.71
C LYS A 73 -2.54 17.26 -4.44
N THR A 74 -2.23 18.47 -4.03
CA THR A 74 -1.43 18.74 -2.84
C THR A 74 -2.07 19.83 -2.00
N VAL A 75 -1.86 19.75 -0.69
CA VAL A 75 -2.24 20.78 0.27
C VAL A 75 -1.00 21.51 0.75
N ILE A 76 -1.14 22.79 1.06
CA ILE A 76 -0.10 23.61 1.70
C ILE A 76 -0.21 23.44 3.20
N LEU A 77 0.92 23.24 3.87
CA LEU A 77 1.00 23.08 5.31
C LEU A 77 1.34 24.42 5.97
N GLU A 78 0.40 24.93 6.76
CA GLU A 78 0.58 26.12 7.60
C GLU A 78 0.13 25.80 9.03
N PRO A 79 1.06 25.69 10.01
CA PRO A 79 2.51 25.79 9.87
C PRO A 79 3.14 24.59 9.13
N CYS A 80 4.31 24.80 8.53
CA CYS A 80 5.08 23.73 7.89
C CYS A 80 5.59 22.70 8.92
N ILE A 81 5.81 21.45 8.50
CA ILE A 81 6.32 20.40 9.39
C ILE A 81 7.85 20.46 9.43
N PRO A 82 8.48 20.72 10.60
CA PRO A 82 9.93 20.73 10.73
C PRO A 82 10.51 19.31 10.70
N PHE A 83 11.56 19.11 9.91
CA PHE A 83 12.29 17.86 9.77
C PHE A 83 13.77 18.08 10.09
N ASP A 84 14.15 17.67 11.29
CA ASP A 84 15.53 17.63 11.77
C ASP A 84 16.32 16.45 11.17
N LEU A 85 17.52 16.76 10.72
CA LEU A 85 18.49 15.84 10.12
C LEU A 85 19.70 15.71 11.04
N ASN A 86 20.33 14.54 11.00
CA ASN A 86 21.34 14.13 11.97
C ASN A 86 22.76 14.53 11.55
N SER A 87 22.99 14.84 10.28
CA SER A 87 24.33 15.16 9.75
C SER A 87 24.30 16.13 8.56
N ALA A 88 25.44 16.75 8.28
CA ALA A 88 25.64 17.57 7.08
C ALA A 88 25.43 16.77 5.79
N ALA A 89 25.92 15.52 5.75
CA ALA A 89 25.77 14.65 4.60
C ALA A 89 24.29 14.30 4.33
N GLU A 90 23.50 14.05 5.40
CA GLU A 90 22.06 13.84 5.26
C GLU A 90 21.36 15.10 4.76
N TYR A 91 21.75 16.28 5.25
CA TYR A 91 21.23 17.56 4.78
C TYR A 91 21.53 17.80 3.31
N GLU A 92 22.79 17.65 2.90
CA GLU A 92 23.20 17.81 1.50
C GLU A 92 22.44 16.86 0.57
N LEU A 93 22.29 15.59 0.97
CA LEU A 93 21.50 14.61 0.21
C LEU A 93 20.03 15.00 0.09
N MET A 94 19.37 15.32 1.21
CA MET A 94 17.95 15.67 1.29
C MET A 94 17.61 16.96 0.54
N THR A 95 18.59 17.87 0.44
CA THR A 95 18.43 19.18 -0.23
C THR A 95 18.94 19.19 -1.66
N SER A 96 19.49 18.08 -2.17
CA SER A 96 19.92 17.97 -3.55
C SER A 96 18.74 18.14 -4.53
N ASP A 97 18.97 18.87 -5.62
CA ASP A 97 17.93 19.17 -6.61
C ASP A 97 17.24 17.91 -7.15
N ARG A 98 18.01 16.84 -7.33
CA ARG A 98 17.52 15.55 -7.83
C ARG A 98 16.55 14.87 -6.87
N ILE A 99 16.88 14.85 -5.57
CA ILE A 99 15.98 14.31 -4.55
C ILE A 99 14.72 15.17 -4.43
N LEU A 100 14.88 16.49 -4.43
CA LEU A 100 13.75 17.41 -4.38
C LEU A 100 12.82 17.25 -5.59
N GLU A 101 13.36 17.04 -6.79
CA GLU A 101 12.54 16.74 -7.99
C GLU A 101 11.74 15.45 -7.82
N TYR A 102 12.37 14.37 -7.34
CA TYR A 102 11.69 13.10 -7.15
C TYR A 102 10.64 13.13 -6.04
N LEU A 103 10.88 13.83 -4.94
CA LEU A 103 9.86 14.03 -3.90
C LEU A 103 8.66 14.84 -4.43
N LYS A 104 8.92 15.87 -5.25
CA LYS A 104 7.86 16.68 -5.89
C LYS A 104 6.97 15.87 -6.83
N ILE A 105 7.51 14.87 -7.52
CA ILE A 105 6.69 13.97 -8.38
C ILE A 105 5.59 13.29 -7.57
N TRP A 106 5.86 12.99 -6.30
CA TRP A 106 4.91 12.40 -5.36
C TRP A 106 4.21 13.44 -4.47
N GLY A 107 4.26 14.73 -4.83
CA GLY A 107 3.57 15.80 -4.13
C GLY A 107 4.18 16.20 -2.78
N ILE A 108 5.39 15.74 -2.47
CA ILE A 108 6.12 16.10 -1.24
C ILE A 108 7.08 17.26 -1.56
N HIS A 109 6.88 18.40 -0.89
CA HIS A 109 7.72 19.58 -1.11
C HIS A 109 8.53 19.90 0.14
N LEU A 110 9.85 19.86 0.00
CA LEU A 110 10.79 20.31 1.03
C LEU A 110 11.35 21.67 0.66
N VAL A 111 11.53 22.52 1.67
CA VAL A 111 12.30 23.76 1.56
C VAL A 111 13.35 23.81 2.67
N THR A 112 14.47 24.44 2.36
CA THR A 112 15.45 24.81 3.36
C THR A 112 15.12 26.20 3.88
N THR A 113 15.25 26.41 5.18
CA THR A 113 15.58 27.76 5.65
C THR A 113 17.06 27.93 5.38
N LYS A 114 17.46 28.95 4.64
CA LYS A 114 18.85 29.42 4.69
C LYS A 114 19.10 29.92 6.12
N THR A 115 19.39 29.04 7.06
CA THR A 115 19.88 29.43 8.37
C THR A 115 21.37 29.70 8.22
N MET A 116 21.72 30.98 8.17
CA MET A 116 23.02 31.46 8.64
C MET A 116 23.27 30.83 10.02
N PRO A 117 24.52 30.42 10.34
CA PRO A 117 24.83 30.00 11.70
C PRO A 117 24.40 31.14 12.62
N ILE A 118 23.43 30.87 13.50
CA ILE A 118 23.08 31.79 14.57
C ILE A 118 24.29 31.79 15.50
N ALA A 119 25.23 32.69 15.24
CA ALA A 119 26.09 33.19 16.29
C ALA A 119 25.13 33.76 17.34
N SER A 120 25.07 33.11 18.49
CA SER A 120 24.28 33.52 19.64
C SER A 120 24.59 34.97 19.99
N SER A 121 23.77 35.88 19.47
CA SER A 121 23.61 37.24 19.97
C SER A 121 22.22 37.30 20.59
N ALA A 122 22.10 36.66 21.74
CA ALA A 122 20.97 36.85 22.62
C ALA A 122 21.54 37.14 24.01
N SER A 123 21.49 38.42 24.35
CA SER A 123 21.23 38.88 25.70
C SER A 123 20.02 38.12 26.26
N ASP A 124 20.23 37.28 27.27
CA ASP A 124 19.29 37.12 28.38
C ASP A 124 19.84 36.17 29.45
N ASP A 125 19.96 36.74 30.64
CA ASP A 125 19.98 36.19 31.99
C ASP A 125 19.42 34.76 32.14
N THR A 126 20.19 33.75 31.74
CA THR A 126 19.92 32.36 32.10
C THR A 126 21.13 31.78 32.83
N ILE A 127 21.06 31.76 34.16
CA ILE A 127 22.08 31.14 35.01
C ILE A 127 22.06 29.63 34.77
N ILE A 128 23.15 29.10 34.22
CA ILE A 128 23.41 27.65 34.20
C ILE A 128 23.70 27.22 35.64
N LEU A 129 22.70 26.66 36.31
CA LEU A 129 22.86 26.02 37.61
C LEU A 129 23.42 24.61 37.41
N SER A 130 24.62 24.39 37.97
CA SER A 130 25.38 23.14 38.05
C SER A 130 26.49 22.96 37.02
N SER A 131 27.56 23.73 37.22
CA SER A 131 28.90 23.44 36.68
C SER A 131 29.56 22.37 37.55
N SER A 132 29.36 21.09 37.22
CA SER A 132 30.23 20.05 37.75
C SER A 132 31.57 20.11 37.00
N HIS A 133 32.67 20.13 37.76
CA HIS A 133 34.07 20.21 37.28
C HIS A 133 34.52 19.03 36.38
N TYR A 134 33.60 18.14 35.97
CA TYR A 134 33.85 16.98 35.11
C TYR A 134 33.48 17.18 33.64
N PHE A 135 32.75 18.23 33.27
CA PHE A 135 32.37 18.48 31.88
C PHE A 135 33.33 19.47 31.21
N SER A 136 34.10 18.96 30.25
CA SER A 136 34.95 19.76 29.36
C SER A 136 34.12 20.81 28.62
N SER A 137 34.48 22.08 28.84
CA SER A 137 33.95 23.25 28.14
C SER A 137 34.39 23.24 26.67
N THR A 138 33.69 22.48 25.84
CA THR A 138 33.65 22.74 24.40
C THR A 138 32.40 23.58 24.11
N PRO A 139 32.51 24.72 23.40
CA PRO A 139 31.33 25.48 22.99
C PRO A 139 30.52 24.58 22.04
N ASN A 140 29.41 24.05 22.53
CA ASN A 140 28.55 23.16 21.78
C ASN A 140 27.70 23.97 20.79
N THR A 141 28.34 24.49 19.74
CA THR A 141 27.64 25.01 18.57
C THR A 141 27.03 23.81 17.84
N LYS A 142 25.90 23.28 18.33
CA LYS A 142 25.16 22.25 17.59
C LYS A 142 24.67 22.89 16.30
N THR A 143 25.32 22.56 15.18
CA THR A 143 24.80 22.87 13.86
C THR A 143 23.51 22.08 13.68
N TYR A 144 22.38 22.78 13.64
CA TYR A 144 21.07 22.16 13.39
C TYR A 144 20.82 22.09 11.89
N TYR A 145 20.74 20.87 11.36
CA TYR A 145 20.35 20.63 9.98
C TYR A 145 18.83 20.44 9.94
N ARG A 146 18.10 21.41 9.42
CA ARG A 146 16.63 21.37 9.38
C ARG A 146 16.09 21.72 8.00
N VAL A 147 15.12 20.93 7.55
CA VAL A 147 14.28 21.20 6.38
C VAL A 147 12.82 21.27 6.79
N TYR A 148 11.97 21.84 5.94
CA TYR A 148 10.54 21.99 6.24
C TYR A 148 9.71 21.35 5.13
N VAL A 149 8.77 20.49 5.53
CA VAL A 149 7.74 19.97 4.63
C VAL A 149 6.67 21.04 4.48
N THR A 150 6.51 21.55 3.27
CA THR A 150 5.59 22.66 2.95
C THR A 150 4.33 22.20 2.24
N ARG A 151 4.39 21.08 1.53
CA ARG A 151 3.25 20.50 0.82
C ARG A 151 3.27 18.99 0.89
N LEU A 152 2.08 18.41 0.95
CA LEU A 152 1.83 16.97 0.92
C LEU A 152 0.64 16.63 0.03
N PRO A 153 0.55 15.41 -0.49
CA PRO A 153 -0.68 14.90 -1.11
C PRO A 153 -1.86 14.95 -0.13
N GLU A 154 -3.03 15.33 -0.65
CA GLU A 154 -4.24 15.53 0.15
C GLU A 154 -4.62 14.28 0.96
N LEU A 155 -4.55 13.09 0.36
CA LEU A 155 -4.99 11.86 1.03
C LEU A 155 -4.11 11.42 2.20
N ILE A 156 -2.85 11.90 2.27
CA ILE A 156 -1.92 11.54 3.36
C ILE A 156 -1.75 12.66 4.38
N ALA A 157 -2.14 13.89 4.04
CA ALA A 157 -1.86 15.09 4.83
C ALA A 157 -2.34 14.98 6.29
N ASP A 158 -3.61 14.64 6.52
CA ASP A 158 -4.19 14.55 7.87
C ASP A 158 -3.40 13.60 8.79
N ARG A 159 -2.96 12.46 8.24
CA ARG A 159 -2.17 11.47 9.00
C ARG A 159 -0.77 11.98 9.29
N CYS A 160 -0.15 12.64 8.32
CA CYS A 160 1.17 13.23 8.46
C CYS A 160 1.18 14.42 9.41
N ILE A 161 0.10 15.22 9.47
CA ILE A 161 -0.08 16.33 10.42
C ILE A 161 -0.28 15.78 11.84
N THR A 162 -1.14 14.77 11.99
CA THR A 162 -1.38 14.15 13.30
C THR A 162 -0.12 13.47 13.86
N ASN A 163 0.71 12.89 12.99
CA ASN A 163 1.95 12.23 13.36
C ASN A 163 3.09 12.63 12.42
N HIS A 164 3.84 13.66 12.81
CA HIS A 164 4.99 14.14 12.04
C HIS A 164 6.10 13.08 11.86
N ALA A 165 6.21 12.09 12.75
CA ALA A 165 7.23 11.04 12.60
C ALA A 165 6.97 10.19 11.34
N LEU A 166 5.69 10.00 10.97
CA LEU A 166 5.30 9.24 9.80
C LEU A 166 5.86 9.84 8.50
N ILE A 167 5.69 11.14 8.28
CA ILE A 167 6.21 11.79 7.08
C ILE A 167 7.75 11.82 7.05
N LYS A 168 8.39 11.99 8.21
CA LYS A 168 9.85 11.95 8.33
C LYS A 168 10.40 10.58 7.93
N THR A 169 9.77 9.50 8.39
CA THR A 169 10.12 8.13 8.00
C THR A 169 9.88 7.89 6.52
N ILE A 170 8.71 8.29 5.97
CA ILE A 170 8.39 8.15 4.54
C ILE A 170 9.46 8.80 3.66
N ILE A 171 9.81 10.05 3.97
CA ILE A 171 10.81 10.78 3.18
C ILE A 171 12.18 10.12 3.31
N ARG A 172 12.61 9.78 4.53
CA ARG A 172 13.91 9.17 4.78
C ARG A 172 14.05 7.82 4.07
N ASP A 173 13.09 6.92 4.25
CA ASP A 173 13.09 5.61 3.61
C ASP A 173 13.09 5.73 2.08
N TYR A 174 12.30 6.67 1.54
CA TYR A 174 12.23 6.87 0.10
C TYR A 174 13.51 7.46 -0.47
N VAL A 175 14.13 8.42 0.20
CA VAL A 175 15.41 9.02 -0.22
C VAL A 175 16.51 7.97 -0.22
N TYR A 176 16.62 7.12 0.81
CA TYR A 176 17.58 6.02 0.82
C TYR A 176 17.30 5.01 -0.28
N TRP A 177 16.04 4.65 -0.49
CA TRP A 177 15.66 3.75 -1.58
C TRP A 177 16.00 4.33 -2.97
N ILE A 178 15.81 5.64 -3.20
CA ILE A 178 16.23 6.30 -4.46
C ILE A 178 17.74 6.13 -4.69
N VAL A 179 18.54 6.31 -3.64
CA VAL A 179 20.01 6.15 -3.71
C VAL A 179 20.37 4.70 -4.04
N GLU A 180 19.70 3.72 -3.42
CA GLU A 180 19.87 2.28 -3.73
C GLU A 180 19.51 1.94 -5.17
N GLN A 181 18.50 2.61 -5.75
CA GLN A 181 18.14 2.44 -7.16
C GLN A 181 19.05 3.23 -8.12
N HIS A 182 20.19 3.74 -7.63
CA HIS A 182 21.11 4.60 -8.38
C HIS A 182 20.41 5.76 -9.10
N TYR A 183 19.35 6.28 -8.46
CA TYR A 183 18.54 7.37 -8.95
C TYR A 183 17.93 7.14 -10.35
N ASN A 184 17.68 5.89 -10.74
CA ASN A 184 17.11 5.54 -12.04
C ASN A 184 15.72 6.19 -12.24
N PRO A 185 15.56 7.13 -13.18
CA PRO A 185 14.30 7.84 -13.37
C PRO A 185 13.13 6.93 -13.73
N ALA A 186 13.38 5.85 -14.50
CA ALA A 186 12.33 4.94 -14.93
C ALA A 186 11.69 4.20 -13.75
N ILE A 187 12.48 3.91 -12.70
CA ILE A 187 12.02 3.21 -11.49
C ILE A 187 11.44 4.22 -10.50
N VAL A 188 12.15 5.31 -10.23
CA VAL A 188 11.74 6.28 -9.22
C VAL A 188 10.43 6.98 -9.58
N LYS A 189 10.22 7.32 -10.87
CA LYS A 189 9.01 8.01 -11.33
C LYS A 189 7.76 7.10 -11.35
N THR A 190 7.93 5.78 -11.35
CA THR A 190 6.81 4.82 -11.38
C THR A 190 6.49 4.21 -10.03
N ASN A 191 7.41 4.27 -9.07
CA ASN A 191 7.29 3.61 -7.78
C ASN A 191 7.01 4.62 -6.66
N CYS A 192 5.73 4.66 -6.27
CA CYS A 192 5.24 5.49 -5.17
C CYS A 192 5.94 5.11 -3.85
N PRO A 193 6.29 6.09 -2.99
CA PRO A 193 6.86 5.80 -1.67
C PRO A 193 6.02 4.81 -0.88
N LYS A 194 6.67 3.77 -0.35
CA LYS A 194 5.99 2.64 0.33
C LYS A 194 5.04 3.11 1.44
N GLY A 195 5.49 4.01 2.31
CA GLY A 195 4.64 4.45 3.41
C GLY A 195 3.43 5.28 2.96
N MET A 196 3.49 5.95 1.79
CA MET A 196 2.28 6.56 1.18
C MET A 196 1.31 5.47 0.73
N VAL A 197 1.80 4.44 0.04
CA VAL A 197 1.00 3.28 -0.35
C VAL A 197 0.35 2.61 0.86
N ASP A 198 1.08 2.48 1.97
CA ASP A 198 0.58 1.85 3.19
C ASP A 198 -0.49 2.72 3.89
N ILE A 199 -0.36 4.05 3.88
CA ILE A 199 -1.41 4.98 4.33
C ILE A 199 -2.68 4.78 3.49
N LEU A 200 -2.54 4.68 2.17
CA LEU A 200 -3.66 4.50 1.24
C LEU A 200 -4.32 3.13 1.41
N LYS A 201 -3.54 2.05 1.57
CA LYS A 201 -4.07 0.71 1.89
C LYS A 201 -4.88 0.73 3.16
N SER A 202 -4.35 1.33 4.23
CA SER A 202 -5.07 1.44 5.50
C SER A 202 -6.32 2.33 5.39
N LYS A 203 -6.32 3.36 4.52
CA LYS A 203 -7.52 4.19 4.25
C LYS A 203 -8.56 3.42 3.44
N ALA A 204 -8.14 2.62 2.47
CA ALA A 204 -9.02 1.76 1.67
C ALA A 204 -9.69 0.70 2.55
N CYS A 205 -8.91 0.00 3.39
CA CYS A 205 -9.39 -1.03 4.30
C CYS A 205 -10.47 -0.51 5.25
N ARG A 206 -10.25 0.65 5.90
CA ARG A 206 -11.21 1.24 6.85
C ARG A 206 -12.52 1.70 6.22
N ASN A 207 -12.48 2.05 4.94
CA ASN A 207 -13.64 2.53 4.22
C ASN A 207 -14.31 1.41 3.41
N ALA A 208 -13.72 0.21 3.34
CA ALA A 208 -14.24 -0.92 2.58
C ALA A 208 -15.47 -1.53 3.27
N ILE A 209 -16.31 -2.19 2.48
CA ILE A 209 -17.41 -3.02 2.96
C ILE A 209 -16.86 -4.06 3.93
N MET A 210 -17.54 -4.24 5.05
CA MET A 210 -17.14 -5.17 6.10
C MET A 210 -17.79 -6.54 5.89
N PHE A 211 -17.24 -7.56 6.52
CA PHE A 211 -17.96 -8.82 6.65
C PHE A 211 -19.22 -8.63 7.50
N ASN A 212 -20.24 -9.42 7.17
CA ASN A 212 -21.59 -9.36 7.71
C ASN A 212 -22.45 -8.20 7.23
N ASP A 213 -21.90 -7.25 6.48
CA ASP A 213 -22.70 -6.22 5.81
C ASP A 213 -23.61 -6.88 4.77
N PRO A 214 -24.94 -6.72 4.86
CA PRO A 214 -25.84 -7.24 3.85
C PRO A 214 -25.70 -6.44 2.55
N LEU A 215 -25.54 -7.13 1.43
CA LEU A 215 -25.47 -6.51 0.11
C LEU A 215 -26.66 -6.94 -0.75
N SER A 216 -27.30 -5.96 -1.37
CA SER A 216 -28.27 -6.20 -2.44
C SER A 216 -27.59 -6.79 -3.68
N LEU A 217 -28.37 -7.40 -4.56
CA LEU A 217 -27.85 -7.93 -5.82
C LEU A 217 -27.19 -6.84 -6.69
N GLU A 218 -27.78 -5.63 -6.68
CA GLU A 218 -27.26 -4.46 -7.39
C GLU A 218 -25.89 -4.03 -6.84
N GLN A 219 -25.75 -3.90 -5.51
CA GLN A 219 -24.47 -3.57 -4.89
C GLN A 219 -23.39 -4.63 -5.17
N CYS A 220 -23.76 -5.91 -5.17
CA CYS A 220 -22.85 -6.97 -5.56
C CYS A 220 -22.39 -6.83 -7.02
N GLN A 221 -23.30 -6.47 -7.94
CA GLN A 221 -22.96 -6.22 -9.34
C GLN A 221 -22.03 -5.02 -9.48
N ASP A 222 -22.29 -3.92 -8.77
CA ASP A 222 -21.42 -2.74 -8.77
C ASP A 222 -19.99 -3.06 -8.34
N ILE A 223 -19.81 -3.91 -7.33
CA ILE A 223 -18.49 -4.34 -6.87
C ILE A 223 -17.78 -5.13 -7.96
N VAL A 224 -18.45 -6.10 -8.59
CA VAL A 224 -17.86 -6.92 -9.66
C VAL A 224 -17.48 -6.04 -10.87
N ASP A 225 -18.37 -5.15 -11.28
CA ASP A 225 -18.15 -4.24 -12.40
C ASP A 225 -16.99 -3.29 -12.13
N ASN A 226 -16.91 -2.72 -10.93
CA ASN A 226 -15.83 -1.82 -10.56
C ASN A 226 -14.49 -2.55 -10.37
N LEU A 227 -14.51 -3.78 -9.85
CA LEU A 227 -13.31 -4.60 -9.77
C LEU A 227 -12.78 -4.91 -11.16
N SER A 228 -13.64 -5.24 -12.14
CA SER A 228 -13.24 -5.53 -13.52
C SER A 228 -12.47 -4.39 -14.22
N LYS A 229 -12.67 -3.14 -13.77
CA LYS A 229 -11.99 -1.93 -14.24
C LYS A 229 -10.63 -1.69 -13.57
N SER A 230 -10.30 -2.48 -12.55
CA SER A 230 -9.05 -2.40 -11.81
C SER A 230 -7.89 -3.03 -12.61
N SER A 231 -6.68 -2.57 -12.36
CA SER A 231 -5.44 -3.11 -12.90
C SER A 231 -5.16 -4.51 -12.33
N PHE A 232 -5.47 -4.74 -11.04
CA PHE A 232 -5.22 -6.01 -10.35
C PHE A 232 -6.50 -6.61 -9.72
N PRO A 233 -7.49 -7.04 -10.52
CA PRO A 233 -8.80 -7.47 -10.00
C PRO A 233 -8.77 -8.78 -9.22
N PHE A 234 -7.79 -9.65 -9.48
CA PHE A 234 -7.67 -10.95 -8.83
C PHE A 234 -6.76 -10.95 -7.60
N GLN A 235 -6.27 -9.78 -7.19
CA GLN A 235 -5.36 -9.63 -6.06
C GLN A 235 -5.86 -8.55 -5.10
N CYS A 236 -6.05 -8.86 -3.82
CA CYS A 236 -6.37 -7.86 -2.79
C CYS A 236 -5.22 -6.86 -2.62
N ALA A 237 -5.46 -5.73 -1.94
CA ALA A 237 -4.43 -4.69 -1.74
C ALA A 237 -3.16 -5.20 -1.02
N HIS A 238 -3.29 -6.32 -0.31
CA HIS A 238 -2.22 -6.97 0.46
C HIS A 238 -1.51 -8.10 -0.28
N GLY A 239 -1.94 -8.43 -1.52
CA GLY A 239 -1.24 -9.38 -2.39
C GLY A 239 -1.84 -10.80 -2.46
N ARG A 240 -2.90 -11.09 -1.71
CA ARG A 240 -3.59 -12.39 -1.73
C ARG A 240 -4.66 -12.45 -2.82
N PRO A 241 -5.05 -13.64 -3.31
CA PRO A 241 -6.18 -13.76 -4.24
C PRO A 241 -7.47 -13.18 -3.64
N SER A 242 -8.16 -12.31 -4.39
CA SER A 242 -9.47 -11.75 -4.01
C SER A 242 -10.65 -12.55 -4.58
N VAL A 243 -10.39 -13.37 -5.60
CA VAL A 243 -11.39 -14.18 -6.29
C VAL A 243 -10.84 -15.59 -6.43
N ILE A 244 -11.63 -16.58 -6.03
CA ILE A 244 -11.26 -17.99 -6.05
C ILE A 244 -12.26 -18.75 -6.93
N PRO A 245 -11.80 -19.55 -7.90
CA PRO A 245 -12.68 -20.46 -8.61
C PRO A 245 -13.16 -21.59 -7.69
N LEU A 246 -14.47 -21.76 -7.56
CA LEU A 246 -15.06 -22.92 -6.87
C LEU A 246 -15.28 -24.09 -7.82
N SER A 247 -15.57 -23.79 -9.08
CA SER A 247 -15.69 -24.79 -10.13
C SER A 247 -15.22 -24.18 -11.44
N LEU A 248 -14.36 -24.90 -12.15
CA LEU A 248 -13.87 -24.56 -13.49
C LEU A 248 -14.11 -25.80 -14.34
N SER A 249 -15.04 -25.72 -15.30
CA SER A 249 -15.37 -26.83 -16.18
C SER A 249 -15.66 -28.15 -15.44
N LEU A 250 -16.87 -28.27 -14.88
CA LEU A 250 -17.44 -29.59 -14.60
C LEU A 250 -17.52 -30.37 -15.93
N GLN A 251 -16.55 -31.24 -16.21
CA GLN A 251 -16.95 -32.51 -16.79
C GLN A 251 -17.87 -33.15 -15.74
N PRO A 252 -19.08 -33.60 -16.09
CA PRO A 252 -19.94 -34.28 -15.14
C PRO A 252 -19.25 -35.59 -14.75
N THR A 253 -18.38 -35.56 -13.75
CA THR A 253 -17.89 -36.76 -13.11
C THR A 253 -19.06 -37.26 -12.29
N VAL A 254 -19.80 -38.22 -12.85
CA VAL A 254 -20.73 -39.05 -12.08
C VAL A 254 -19.86 -39.81 -11.08
N ILE A 255 -19.62 -39.23 -9.92
CA ILE A 255 -18.98 -39.92 -8.81
C ILE A 255 -20.07 -40.77 -8.16
N GLN A 256 -20.36 -41.94 -8.74
CA GLN A 256 -20.99 -43.01 -8.00
C GLN A 256 -19.93 -43.60 -7.05
N ARG A 257 -19.84 -43.06 -5.84
CA ARG A 257 -19.12 -43.74 -4.77
C ARG A 257 -19.98 -44.92 -4.31
N THR A 258 -19.53 -46.13 -4.62
CA THR A 258 -20.10 -47.33 -4.02
C THR A 258 -19.86 -47.26 -2.52
N ILE A 259 -20.93 -47.10 -1.74
CA ILE A 259 -20.85 -47.12 -0.28
C ILE A 259 -20.77 -48.59 0.14
N HIS A 260 -19.61 -48.98 0.67
CA HIS A 260 -19.38 -50.29 1.26
C HIS A 260 -19.97 -50.32 2.67
N TRP A 261 -21.29 -50.53 2.74
CA TRP A 261 -22.04 -50.58 4.01
C TRP A 261 -21.54 -51.67 4.96
N ASP A 262 -20.92 -52.73 4.44
CA ASP A 262 -20.29 -53.82 5.17
C ASP A 262 -19.09 -53.38 6.04
N LYS A 263 -18.47 -52.23 5.71
CA LYS A 263 -17.38 -51.62 6.48
C LYS A 263 -17.85 -50.70 7.60
N PHE A 264 -19.14 -50.35 7.62
CA PHE A 264 -19.78 -49.61 8.71
C PHE A 264 -20.46 -50.61 9.65
N LYS A 265 -19.66 -51.43 10.36
CA LYS A 265 -20.16 -52.15 11.52
C LYS A 265 -19.96 -51.27 12.76
N LEU A 266 -21.06 -50.95 13.44
CA LEU A 266 -21.10 -50.34 14.77
C LEU A 266 -20.43 -51.26 15.81
#